data_AF-A0A9C9BZR2-F1
#
_entry.id   AF-A0A9C9BZR2-F1
#
_cell.length_a   1.000
_cell.length_b   1.000
_cell.length_c   1.000
_cell.angle_alpha   90.00
_cell.angle_beta   90.00
_cell.angle_gamma   90.00
#
_symmetry.space_group_name_H-M   'P 1'
#
loop_
_entity.id
_entity.type
_entity.pdbx_description
1 polymer ?
#
loop_
_entity_poly.entity_id
_entity_poly.type
_entity_poly.pdbx_seq_one_letter_code
_entity_poly.pdbx_strand_id
1 'polypeptide(L)'
;MKIAILSDSHDHIPNFARAINRANSAGAELLIHCGDLISPFMLQYLFRFNGPIHLIYGNNAGDQHLISSRCATDFDRITHHGIEGS
;
A
#
# COMPACT_ATOMS: atom_id res chain seq x y z
N MET A 1 2.28 -20.64 -1.68
CA MET A 1 2.05 -19.26 -2.12
C MET A 1 1.03 -18.59 -1.21
N LYS A 2 1.43 -17.54 -0.49
CA LYS A 2 0.55 -16.74 0.37
C LYS A 2 0.51 -15.30 -0.11
N ILE A 3 -0.69 -14.72 -0.21
CA ILE A 3 -0.92 -13.34 -0.61
C ILE A 3 -1.63 -12.63 0.54
N ALA A 4 -1.13 -11.46 0.93
CA ALA A 4 -1.81 -10.57 1.87
C ALA A 4 -2.70 -9.59 1.11
N ILE A 5 -3.94 -9.42 1.55
CA ILE A 5 -4.88 -8.46 0.96
C ILE A 5 -5.33 -7.51 2.08
N LEU A 6 -5.19 -6.20 1.82
CA LEU A 6 -5.58 -5.12 2.73
C LEU A 6 -6.39 -4.08 1.94
N SER A 7 -7.16 -3.25 2.66
CA SER A 7 -7.93 -2.15 2.10
C SER A 7 -8.29 -1.18 3.23
N ASP A 8 -8.76 0.02 2.88
CA ASP A 8 -9.44 0.95 3.80
C ASP A 8 -8.61 1.26 5.06
N SER A 9 -7.31 1.46 4.87
CA SER A 9 -6.39 1.71 5.98
C SER A 9 -6.63 3.06 6.66
N HIS A 10 -7.15 4.06 5.93
CA HIS A 10 -7.65 5.33 6.46
C HIS A 10 -6.76 5.99 7.53
N ASP A 11 -5.46 6.15 7.23
CA ASP A 11 -4.46 6.71 8.17
C ASP A 11 -4.39 6.01 9.55
N HIS A 12 -4.98 4.83 9.70
CA HIS A 12 -5.04 4.09 10.96
C HIS A 12 -3.74 3.31 11.20
N ILE A 13 -2.64 4.05 11.39
CA ILE A 13 -1.26 3.55 11.54
C ILE A 13 -1.15 2.32 12.46
N PRO A 14 -1.76 2.27 13.67
CA PRO A 14 -1.59 1.12 14.56
C PRO A 14 -2.16 -0.19 14.01
N ASN A 15 -3.23 -0.14 13.22
CA ASN A 15 -3.84 -1.33 12.62
C ASN A 15 -3.05 -1.75 11.39
N PHE A 16 -2.70 -0.77 10.56
CA PHE A 16 -1.95 -1.00 9.35
C PHE A 16 -0.57 -1.62 9.62
N ALA A 17 0.19 -1.06 10.56
CA ALA A 17 1.49 -1.61 10.97
C ALA A 17 1.37 -3.05 11.51
N ARG A 18 0.32 -3.35 12.30
CA ARG A 18 0.06 -4.72 12.78
C ARG A 18 -0.27 -5.67 11.63
N ALA A 19 -1.02 -5.23 10.64
CA ALA A 19 -1.38 -6.03 9.47
C ALA A 19 -0.16 -6.34 8.59
N ILE A 20 0.70 -5.35 8.32
CA ILE A 20 1.97 -5.54 7.60
C ILE A 20 2.88 -6.54 8.34
N ASN A 21 3.05 -6.39 9.65
CA ASN A 21 3.86 -7.31 10.44
C ASN A 21 3.30 -8.74 10.39
N ARG A 22 1.98 -8.91 10.49
CA ARG A 22 1.33 -10.23 10.35
C ARG A 22 1.55 -10.83 8.96
N ALA A 23 1.46 -10.04 7.89
CA ALA A 23 1.72 -10.51 6.53
C ALA A 23 3.16 -11.03 6.39
N ASN A 24 4.14 -10.26 6.87
CA ASN A 24 5.55 -10.65 6.89
C ASN A 24 5.76 -11.95 7.71
N SER A 25 5.26 -12.01 8.95
CA SER A 25 5.42 -13.18 9.82
C SER A 25 4.69 -14.43 9.29
N ALA A 26 3.60 -14.25 8.55
CA ALA A 26 2.89 -15.35 7.91
C ALA A 26 3.63 -15.90 6.68
N GLY A 27 4.70 -15.24 6.22
CA GLY A 27 5.43 -15.59 5.00
C GLY A 27 4.62 -15.30 3.75
N ALA A 28 3.88 -14.18 3.72
CA ALA A 28 3.26 -13.70 2.49
C ALA A 28 4.34 -13.27 1.49
N GLU A 29 4.17 -13.67 0.24
CA GLU A 29 5.12 -13.43 -0.85
C GLU A 29 4.71 -12.21 -1.70
N LEU A 30 3.45 -11.78 -1.58
CA LEU A 30 2.87 -10.63 -2.27
C LEU A 30 1.86 -9.94 -1.36
N LEU A 31 1.76 -8.61 -1.47
CA LEU A 31 0.73 -7.82 -0.82
C LEU A 31 -0.07 -7.02 -1.85
N ILE A 32 -1.39 -7.02 -1.70
CA ILE A 32 -2.32 -6.18 -2.47
C ILE A 32 -3.03 -5.24 -1.49
N HIS A 33 -2.99 -3.94 -1.76
CA HIS A 33 -3.77 -2.94 -1.06
C HIS A 33 -4.82 -2.33 -2.00
N CYS A 34 -6.10 -2.49 -1.70
CA CYS A 34 -7.19 -2.15 -2.61
C CYS A 34 -7.57 -0.66 -2.65
N GLY A 35 -6.93 0.17 -1.82
CA GLY A 35 -7.07 1.62 -1.84
C GLY A 35 -7.47 2.19 -0.50
N ASP A 36 -7.71 3.51 -0.48
CA ASP A 36 -8.06 4.28 0.70
C ASP A 36 -6.96 4.23 1.77
N LEU A 37 -5.73 4.48 1.31
CA LEU A 37 -4.62 4.82 2.20
C LEU A 37 -4.81 6.22 2.81
N ILE A 38 -5.48 7.12 2.09
CA ILE A 38 -5.78 8.53 2.40
C ILE A 38 -4.57 9.44 2.23
N SER A 39 -3.52 9.24 3.03
CA SER A 39 -2.40 10.16 3.06
C SER A 39 -1.10 9.56 2.51
N PRO A 40 -0.27 10.32 1.78
CA PRO A 40 0.99 9.83 1.20
C PRO A 40 2.01 9.26 2.20
N PHE A 41 1.98 9.71 3.46
CA PHE A 41 2.88 9.17 4.47
C PHE A 41 2.63 7.68 4.75
N MET A 42 1.44 7.17 4.45
CA MET A 42 1.10 5.75 4.64
C MET A 42 1.92 4.82 3.74
N LEU A 43 2.46 5.33 2.63
CA LEU A 43 3.37 4.58 1.76
C LEU A 43 4.62 4.09 2.50
N GLN A 44 5.14 4.87 3.46
CA GLN A 44 6.28 4.46 4.28
C GLN A 44 5.96 3.26 5.18
N TYR A 45 4.70 3.12 5.60
CA TYR A 45 4.25 1.98 6.39
C TYR A 45 3.97 0.77 5.50
N LEU A 46 3.36 1.01 4.33
CA LEU A 46 3.10 -0.03 3.33
C LEU A 46 4.41 -0.68 2.85
N PHE A 47 5.43 0.13 2.59
CA PHE A 47 6.76 -0.32 2.14
C PHE A 47 7.52 -1.16 3.18
N ARG A 48 7.04 -1.28 4.43
CA ARG A 48 7.60 -2.21 5.43
C ARG A 48 7.25 -3.66 5.15
N PHE A 49 6.36 -3.95 4.21
CA PHE A 49 6.20 -5.30 3.69
C PHE A 49 7.49 -5.72 2.95
N ASN A 50 7.93 -6.96 3.14
CA ASN A 50 9.24 -7.41 2.62
C ASN A 50 9.21 -7.74 1.12
N GLY A 51 8.05 -8.10 0.59
CA GLY A 51 7.88 -8.51 -0.80
C GLY A 51 7.33 -7.43 -1.75
N PRO A 52 7.02 -7.80 -2.99
CA PRO A 52 6.31 -6.94 -3.95
C PRO A 52 4.92 -6.53 -3.45
N ILE A 53 4.52 -5.32 -3.81
CA ILE A 53 3.28 -4.68 -3.38
C ILE A 53 2.53 -4.18 -4.62
N HIS A 54 1.23 -4.51 -4.71
CA HIS A 54 0.32 -3.86 -5.64
C HIS A 54 -0.62 -2.91 -4.86
N LEU A 55 -0.63 -1.64 -5.22
CA LEU A 55 -1.51 -0.63 -4.64
C LEU A 55 -2.51 -0.16 -5.70
N ILE A 56 -3.80 -0.29 -5.42
CA ILE A 56 -4.87 0.32 -6.22
C ILE A 56 -5.23 1.65 -5.56
N TYR A 57 -5.40 2.71 -6.34
CA TYR A 57 -5.84 3.98 -5.78
C TYR A 57 -7.30 3.92 -5.35
N GLY A 58 -7.58 4.42 -4.14
CA GLY A 58 -8.93 4.70 -3.68
C GLY A 58 -9.55 5.91 -4.39
N ASN A 59 -10.78 6.23 -4.02
CA ASN A 59 -11.49 7.39 -4.55
C ASN A 59 -11.22 8.69 -3.75
N ASN A 60 -10.47 8.60 -2.66
CA ASN A 60 -10.10 9.75 -1.85
C ASN A 60 -9.08 10.65 -2.58
N ALA A 61 -9.23 11.97 -2.42
CA ALA A 61 -8.43 12.96 -3.16
C ALA A 61 -6.90 12.82 -2.94
N GLY A 62 -6.49 12.37 -1.75
CA GLY A 62 -5.08 12.11 -1.44
C GLY A 62 -4.51 10.90 -2.19
N ASP A 63 -5.33 9.88 -2.44
CA ASP A 63 -4.93 8.65 -3.14
C ASP A 63 -4.65 8.89 -4.63
N GLN A 64 -5.45 9.74 -5.29
CA GLN A 64 -5.34 9.88 -6.75
C GLN A 64 -4.17 10.74 -7.22
N HIS A 65 -3.87 11.84 -6.53
CA HIS A 65 -2.83 12.78 -7.01
C HIS A 65 -1.54 12.76 -6.16
N LEU A 66 -1.65 12.69 -4.84
CA LEU A 66 -0.47 12.81 -3.98
C LEU A 66 0.24 11.46 -3.78
N ILE A 67 -0.52 10.37 -3.66
CA ILE A 67 0.05 9.02 -3.59
C ILE A 67 0.68 8.63 -4.93
N SER A 68 0.01 8.89 -6.06
CA SER A 68 0.52 8.57 -7.39
C SER A 68 1.87 9.24 -7.68
N SER A 69 1.96 10.55 -7.43
CA SER A 69 3.20 11.32 -7.62
C SER A 69 4.35 10.88 -6.71
N ARG A 70 4.06 10.34 -5.52
CA ARG A 70 5.09 9.88 -4.57
C ARG A 70 5.51 8.42 -4.81
N CYS A 71 4.59 7.56 -5.23
CA CYS A 71 4.89 6.16 -5.55
C CYS A 71 5.92 6.06 -6.69
N ALA A 72 5.80 6.92 -7.70
CA ALA A 72 6.68 6.91 -8.87
C ALA A 72 8.15 7.25 -8.56
N THR A 73 8.47 7.83 -7.40
CA THR A 73 9.81 8.35 -7.09
C THR A 73 10.56 7.54 -6.03
N ASP A 74 9.86 7.09 -4.98
CA ASP A 74 10.51 6.70 -3.72
C ASP A 74 10.35 5.20 -3.35
N PHE A 75 9.53 4.43 -4.08
CA PHE A 75 9.09 3.10 -3.64
C PHE A 75 9.18 2.01 -4.73
N ASP A 76 10.39 1.49 -4.97
CA ASP A 76 10.72 0.52 -6.02
C ASP A 76 9.92 -0.81 -5.99
N ARG A 77 9.46 -1.24 -4.82
CA ARG A 77 8.66 -2.47 -4.64
C ARG A 77 7.14 -2.25 -4.72
N ILE A 78 6.68 -1.02 -4.93
CA ILE A 78 5.25 -0.71 -5.05
C ILE A 78 4.91 -0.49 -6.52
N THR A 79 4.13 -1.42 -7.08
CA THR A 79 3.44 -1.20 -8.35
C THR A 79 2.05 -0.64 -8.07
N HIS A 80 1.72 0.46 -8.71
CA HIS A 80 0.51 1.25 -8.46
C HIS A 80 -0.42 1.26 -9.67
N HIS A 81 -1.72 1.14 -9.41
CA HIS A 81 -2.76 0.89 -10.41
C HIS A 81 -3.90 1.90 -10.28
N GLY A 82 -4.55 2.22 -11.40
CA GLY A 82 -5.69 3.12 -11.45
C GLY A 82 -5.51 4.19 -12.53
N ILE A 83 -6.23 5.30 -12.40
CA ILE A 83 -6.27 6.37 -13.43
C ILE A 83 -4.86 6.93 -13.71
N GLU A 84 -4.04 7.07 -12.67
CA GLU A 84 -2.66 7.58 -12.73
C GLU A 84 -1.62 6.46 -12.47
N GLY A 85 -2.01 5.19 -12.64
CA GLY A 85 -1.18 4.02 -12.34
C GLY A 85 -0.48 3.49 -13.59
N SER A 86 0.62 2.73 -13.39
CA SER A 86 1.41 2.09 -14.46
C SER A 86 0.90 0.69 -14.78
#